data_AF-W7DDX2-F1
#
_entry.id   AF-W7DDX2-F1
#
_cell.length_a   1.000
_cell.length_b   1.000
_cell.length_c   1.000
_cell.angle_alpha   90.00
_cell.angle_beta   90.00
_cell.angle_gamma   90.00
#
_symmetry.space_group_name_H-M   'P 1'
#
loop_
_entity.id
_entity.type
_entity.pdbx_description
1 polymer ?
#
loop_
_entity_poly.entity_id
_entity_poly.type
_entity_poly.pdbx_seq_one_letter_code
_entity_poly.pdbx_strand_id
1 'polypeptide(L)'
;MTCLTDEILMAYHNFEFDDATNKKIEAHLAECKVCSERASFFKSLHEEWEAPSVSPPSHFAVTVLKETQKPRIQHRRKPRIYLQLACALVAAILFLQFNVAVNIRNITLNVVNYTDKASSKAEKFIKNGKGDVNQYIHEKRKENGGKNK
;
A
#
# COMPACT_ATOMS: atom_id res chain seq x y z
N MET A 1 8.20 10.86 59.05
CA MET A 1 8.76 10.02 57.98
C MET A 1 7.62 9.55 57.10
N THR A 2 7.67 9.84 55.82
CA THR A 2 6.74 9.28 54.83
C THR A 2 7.15 7.85 54.51
N CYS A 3 6.21 6.91 54.56
CA CYS A 3 6.48 5.50 54.22
C CYS A 3 6.70 5.35 52.71
N LEU A 4 7.46 4.31 52.33
CA LEU A 4 7.57 3.89 50.93
C LEU A 4 6.23 3.35 50.44
N THR A 5 5.96 3.52 49.14
CA THR A 5 4.79 2.91 48.50
C THR A 5 5.05 1.43 48.23
N ASP A 6 3.96 0.66 48.12
CA ASP A 6 4.05 -0.77 47.85
C ASP A 6 4.70 -1.05 46.48
N GLU A 7 4.51 -0.17 45.50
CA GLU A 7 5.18 -0.23 44.19
C GLU A 7 6.71 -0.17 44.31
N ILE A 8 7.24 0.73 45.16
CA ILE A 8 8.69 0.85 45.38
C ILE A 8 9.23 -0.39 46.09
N LEU A 9 8.48 -0.93 47.07
CA LEU A 9 8.88 -2.14 47.79
C LEU A 9 8.90 -3.38 46.87
N MET A 10 7.94 -3.50 45.95
CA MET A 10 7.92 -4.59 44.97
C MET A 10 9.06 -4.45 43.95
N ALA A 11 9.29 -3.25 43.41
CA ALA A 11 10.38 -3.01 42.46
C ALA A 11 11.77 -3.25 43.08
N TYR A 12 11.93 -2.97 44.38
CA TYR A 12 13.14 -3.32 45.14
C TYR A 12 13.39 -4.83 45.16
N HIS A 13 12.37 -5.65 45.43
CA HIS A 13 12.49 -7.11 45.42
C HIS A 13 12.72 -7.70 44.03
N ASN A 14 12.20 -7.06 42.99
CA ASN A 14 12.41 -7.47 41.61
C ASN A 14 13.77 -7.04 41.03
N PHE A 15 14.64 -6.43 41.84
CA PHE A 15 15.95 -5.88 41.42
C PHE A 15 15.84 -4.89 40.25
N GLU A 16 14.79 -4.07 40.22
CA GLU A 16 14.54 -3.11 39.13
C GLU A 16 15.32 -1.79 39.29
N PHE A 17 15.90 -1.55 40.47
CA PHE A 17 16.65 -0.33 40.78
C PHE A 17 18.16 -0.52 40.72
N ASP A 18 18.87 0.59 40.52
CA ASP A 18 20.32 0.66 40.60
C ASP A 18 20.83 0.60 42.06
N ASP A 19 22.10 0.22 42.23
CA ASP A 19 22.72 0.01 43.55
C ASP A 19 22.63 1.24 44.48
N ALA A 20 22.69 2.45 43.92
CA ALA A 20 22.59 3.67 44.70
C ALA A 20 21.20 3.88 45.28
N THR A 21 20.15 3.51 44.53
CA THR A 21 18.76 3.59 44.98
C THR A 21 18.44 2.47 45.96
N ASN A 22 18.95 1.25 45.72
CA ASN A 22 18.81 0.14 46.66
C ASN A 22 19.38 0.49 48.04
N LYS A 23 20.56 1.11 48.12
CA LYS A 23 21.14 1.56 49.40
C LYS A 23 20.27 2.56 50.14
N LYS A 24 19.58 3.47 49.43
CA LYS A 24 18.67 4.44 50.05
C LYS A 24 17.41 3.76 50.59
N ILE A 25 16.89 2.78 49.85
CA ILE A 25 15.73 1.98 50.28
C ILE A 25 16.11 1.16 51.51
N GLU A 26 17.27 0.50 51.52
CA GLU A 26 17.78 -0.25 52.67
C GLU A 26 17.95 0.62 53.91
N ALA A 27 18.49 1.84 53.76
CA ALA A 27 18.57 2.80 54.85
C ALA A 27 17.19 3.16 55.40
N HIS A 28 16.20 3.39 54.52
CA HIS A 28 14.83 3.65 54.94
C HIS A 28 14.19 2.44 55.65
N LEU A 29 14.42 1.22 55.16
CA LEU A 29 13.90 -0.01 55.77
C LEU A 29 14.51 -0.25 57.16
N ALA A 30 15.76 0.17 57.39
CA ALA A 30 16.39 0.10 58.70
C ALA A 30 15.76 1.08 59.72
N GLU A 31 15.27 2.23 59.26
CA GLU A 31 14.67 3.26 60.10
C GLU A 31 13.15 3.07 60.29
N CYS A 32 12.44 2.55 59.27
CA CYS A 32 10.99 2.42 59.27
C CYS A 32 10.54 0.96 59.41
N LYS A 33 10.15 0.57 60.64
CA LYS A 33 9.63 -0.79 60.94
C LYS A 33 8.44 -1.20 60.06
N VAL A 34 7.51 -0.28 59.79
CA VAL A 34 6.32 -0.57 58.96
C VAL A 34 6.71 -0.95 57.54
N CYS A 35 7.66 -0.22 56.93
CA CYS A 35 8.14 -0.54 55.59
C CYS A 35 8.96 -1.83 55.59
N SER A 36 9.72 -2.10 56.65
CA SER A 36 10.47 -3.36 56.83
C SER A 36 9.56 -4.59 56.91
N GLU A 37 8.48 -4.53 57.70
CA GLU A 37 7.49 -5.60 57.80
C GLU A 37 6.74 -5.82 56.48
N ARG A 38 6.43 -4.75 55.75
CA ARG A 38 5.85 -4.88 54.40
C ARG A 38 6.84 -5.49 53.41
N ALA A 39 8.10 -5.08 53.45
CA ALA A 39 9.13 -5.65 52.60
C ALA A 39 9.34 -7.15 52.89
N SER A 40 9.34 -7.57 54.16
CA SER A 40 9.46 -8.99 54.51
C SER A 40 8.23 -9.80 54.05
N PHE A 41 7.04 -9.21 54.12
CA PHE A 41 5.84 -9.83 53.57
C PHE A 41 5.92 -10.05 52.06
N PHE A 42 6.35 -9.05 51.28
CA PHE A 42 6.56 -9.21 49.85
C PHE A 42 7.59 -10.29 49.53
N LYS A 43 8.67 -10.38 50.32
CA LYS A 43 9.65 -11.45 50.21
C LYS A 43 9.01 -12.83 50.40
N SER A 44 8.17 -12.99 51.44
CA SER A 44 7.49 -14.27 51.70
C SER A 44 6.53 -14.66 50.58
N LEU A 45 5.85 -13.69 49.96
CA LEU A 45 4.98 -13.95 48.81
C LEU A 45 5.79 -14.36 47.58
N HIS A 46 6.96 -13.76 47.37
CA HIS A 46 7.84 -14.12 46.28
C HIS A 46 8.38 -15.54 46.44
N GLU A 47 8.83 -15.91 47.65
CA GLU A 47 9.28 -17.26 47.98
C GLU A 47 8.15 -18.29 47.77
N GLU A 48 6.93 -17.99 48.20
CA GLU A 48 5.75 -18.85 47.98
C GLU A 48 5.39 -18.96 46.49
N TRP A 49 5.66 -17.94 45.68
CA TRP A 49 5.44 -18.01 44.24
C TRP A 49 6.48 -18.88 43.52
N GLU A 50 7.75 -18.78 43.93
CA GLU A 50 8.83 -19.61 43.38
C GLU A 50 8.72 -21.08 43.80
N ALA A 51 8.36 -21.32 45.06
CA ALA A 51 8.24 -22.64 45.66
C ALA A 51 6.89 -22.78 46.40
N PRO A 52 5.78 -22.98 45.66
CA PRO A 52 4.46 -23.04 46.27
C PRO A 52 4.37 -24.20 47.26
N SER A 53 3.97 -23.86 48.49
CA SER A 53 3.77 -24.82 49.58
C SER A 53 2.58 -25.75 49.31
N VAL A 54 1.63 -25.29 48.49
CA VAL A 54 0.41 -26.02 48.14
C VAL A 54 0.37 -26.32 46.65
N SER A 55 0.18 -27.60 46.32
CA SER A 55 -0.04 -28.01 44.92
C SER A 55 -1.38 -27.44 44.43
N PRO A 56 -1.41 -26.84 43.23
CA PRO A 56 -2.66 -26.34 42.67
C PRO A 56 -3.65 -27.50 42.44
N PRO A 57 -4.97 -27.26 42.56
CA PRO A 57 -5.98 -28.26 42.24
C PRO A 57 -5.83 -28.78 40.80
N SER A 58 -6.15 -30.06 40.57
CA SER A 58 -5.98 -30.73 39.26
C SER A 58 -6.67 -30.02 38.08
N HIS A 59 -7.75 -29.28 38.36
CA HIS A 59 -8.52 -28.53 37.37
C HIS A 59 -8.06 -27.07 37.20
N PHE A 60 -7.16 -26.58 38.05
CA PHE A 60 -6.70 -25.19 38.04
C PHE A 60 -6.11 -24.78 36.69
N ALA A 61 -5.23 -25.61 36.13
CA ALA A 61 -4.63 -25.36 34.82
C ALA A 61 -5.68 -25.26 33.70
N VAL A 62 -6.72 -26.10 33.73
CA VAL A 62 -7.81 -26.09 32.74
C VAL A 62 -8.64 -24.81 32.87
N THR A 63 -8.95 -24.39 34.09
CA THR A 63 -9.67 -23.15 34.35
C THR A 63 -8.87 -21.92 33.90
N VAL A 64 -7.58 -21.85 34.26
CA VAL A 64 -6.70 -20.75 33.84
C VAL A 64 -6.57 -20.72 32.32
N LEU A 65 -6.41 -21.87 31.66
CA LEU A 65 -6.35 -21.94 30.20
C LEU A 65 -7.65 -21.48 29.54
N LYS A 66 -8.81 -21.74 30.15
CA LYS A 66 -10.11 -21.29 29.63
C LYS A 66 -10.26 -19.77 29.73
N GLU A 67 -9.83 -19.18 30.84
CA GLU A 67 -9.90 -17.72 31.08
C GLU A 67 -8.82 -16.95 30.30
N THR A 68 -7.62 -17.52 30.15
CA THR A 68 -6.47 -16.88 29.47
C THR A 68 -6.40 -17.19 27.98
N GLN A 69 -7.18 -18.15 27.48
CA GLN A 69 -7.41 -18.28 26.04
C GLN A 69 -8.13 -17.02 25.57
N LYS A 70 -7.33 -16.05 25.09
CA LYS A 70 -7.78 -15.01 24.17
C LYS A 70 -8.74 -15.71 23.19
N PRO A 71 -9.97 -15.21 22.98
CA PRO A 71 -10.87 -15.80 22.02
C PRO A 71 -10.05 -15.97 20.75
N ARG A 72 -9.91 -17.21 20.28
CA ARG A 72 -9.33 -17.45 18.96
C ARG A 72 -10.22 -16.64 18.04
N ILE A 73 -9.77 -15.44 17.67
CA ILE A 73 -10.39 -14.66 16.62
C ILE A 73 -10.22 -15.59 15.44
N GLN A 74 -11.28 -16.35 15.14
CA GLN A 74 -11.43 -17.00 13.87
C GLN A 74 -11.49 -15.82 12.90
N HIS A 75 -10.33 -15.40 12.41
CA HIS A 75 -10.27 -14.65 11.19
C HIS A 75 -10.89 -15.57 10.15
N ARG A 76 -12.22 -15.46 9.98
CA ARG A 76 -12.89 -15.82 8.74
C ARG A 76 -12.13 -15.03 7.68
N ARG A 77 -11.17 -15.69 7.04
CA ARG A 77 -10.47 -15.16 5.88
C ARG A 77 -11.50 -14.93 4.78
N LYS A 78 -12.12 -13.76 4.78
CA LYS A 78 -12.74 -13.18 3.59
C LYS A 78 -12.44 -11.69 3.56
N PRO A 79 -11.29 -11.30 2.96
CA PRO A 79 -11.24 -9.99 2.34
C PRO A 79 -10.29 -9.96 1.13
N ARG A 80 -10.60 -10.66 0.03
CA ARG A 80 -9.80 -10.55 -1.22
C ARG A 80 -10.60 -10.46 -2.53
N ILE A 81 -11.88 -10.83 -2.52
CA ILE A 81 -12.69 -10.84 -3.74
C ILE A 81 -12.95 -9.41 -4.25
N TYR A 82 -13.32 -8.48 -3.37
CA TYR A 82 -13.59 -7.09 -3.77
C TYR A 82 -12.34 -6.35 -4.26
N LEU A 83 -11.17 -6.60 -3.65
CA LEU A 83 -9.91 -6.03 -4.10
C LEU A 83 -9.50 -6.60 -5.47
N GLN A 84 -9.66 -7.92 -5.67
CA GLN A 84 -9.41 -8.56 -6.96
C GLN A 84 -10.36 -8.04 -8.05
N LEU A 85 -11.64 -7.83 -7.74
CA LEU A 85 -12.62 -7.22 -8.65
C LEU A 85 -12.28 -5.77 -8.99
N ALA A 86 -11.86 -4.97 -8.01
CA ALA A 86 -11.45 -3.59 -8.23
C ALA A 86 -10.19 -3.52 -9.11
N CYS A 87 -9.19 -4.35 -8.85
CA CYS A 87 -7.99 -4.45 -9.69
C CYS A 87 -8.31 -4.92 -11.12
N ALA A 88 -9.18 -5.91 -11.27
CA ALA A 88 -9.61 -6.39 -12.59
C ALA A 88 -10.38 -5.31 -13.37
N LEU A 89 -11.26 -4.56 -12.71
CA LEU A 89 -12.00 -3.45 -13.32
C LEU A 89 -11.04 -2.36 -13.81
N VAL A 90 -10.09 -1.95 -12.98
CA VAL A 90 -9.09 -0.92 -13.35
C VAL A 90 -8.22 -1.40 -14.51
N ALA A 91 -7.77 -2.66 -14.49
CA ALA A 91 -6.99 -3.24 -15.59
C ALA A 91 -7.79 -3.28 -16.91
N ALA A 92 -9.07 -3.64 -16.86
CA ALA A 92 -9.94 -3.65 -18.03
C ALA A 92 -10.16 -2.24 -18.61
N ILE A 93 -10.33 -1.22 -17.76
CA ILE A 93 -10.48 0.17 -18.20
C ILE A 93 -9.19 0.66 -18.88
N LEU A 94 -8.02 0.39 -18.29
CA LEU A 94 -6.73 0.78 -18.88
C LEU A 94 -6.49 0.08 -20.23
N PHE A 95 -6.81 -1.20 -20.34
CA PHE A 95 -6.71 -1.95 -21.59
C PHE A 95 -7.66 -1.42 -22.67
N LEU A 96 -8.88 -1.01 -22.30
CA LEU A 96 -9.84 -0.41 -23.21
C LEU A 96 -9.35 0.96 -23.71
N GLN A 97 -8.83 1.81 -22.83
CA GLN A 97 -8.28 3.11 -23.22
C GLN A 97 -7.09 2.96 -24.17
N PHE A 98 -6.22 1.99 -23.93
CA PHE A 98 -5.07 1.73 -24.80
C PHE A 98 -5.50 1.26 -26.19
N ASN A 99 -6.41 0.27 -26.28
CA ASN A 99 -6.87 -0.25 -27.58
C ASN A 99 -7.73 0.75 -28.36
N VAL A 100 -8.58 1.52 -27.68
CA VAL A 100 -9.38 2.56 -28.35
C VAL A 100 -8.48 3.67 -28.89
N ALA A 101 -7.50 4.14 -28.12
CA ALA A 101 -6.57 5.16 -28.58
C ALA A 101 -5.69 4.67 -29.74
N VAL A 102 -5.23 3.41 -29.70
CA VAL A 102 -4.48 2.80 -30.81
C VAL A 102 -5.35 2.63 -32.05
N ASN A 103 -6.59 2.15 -31.91
CA ASN A 103 -7.51 2.00 -33.03
C ASN A 103 -7.90 3.34 -33.64
N ILE A 104 -8.20 4.37 -32.84
CA ILE A 104 -8.47 5.72 -33.33
C ILE A 104 -7.24 6.26 -34.06
N ARG A 105 -6.03 6.12 -33.51
CA ARG A 105 -4.80 6.54 -34.18
C ARG A 105 -4.61 5.84 -35.52
N ASN A 106 -4.83 4.53 -35.58
CA ASN A 106 -4.69 3.75 -36.81
C ASN A 106 -5.74 4.12 -37.86
N ILE A 107 -7.00 4.37 -37.46
CA ILE A 107 -8.05 4.85 -38.35
C ILE A 107 -7.69 6.23 -38.89
N THR A 108 -7.26 7.16 -38.04
CA THR A 108 -6.86 8.51 -38.44
C THR A 108 -5.68 8.49 -39.41
N LEU A 109 -4.64 7.68 -39.13
CA LEU A 109 -3.50 7.52 -40.05
C LEU A 109 -3.92 6.91 -41.40
N ASN A 110 -4.83 5.94 -41.40
CA ASN A 110 -5.35 5.37 -42.65
C ASN A 110 -6.16 6.40 -43.44
N VAL A 111 -7.06 7.16 -42.80
CA VAL A 111 -7.84 8.21 -43.47
C VAL A 111 -6.93 9.28 -44.05
N VAL A 112 -5.93 9.76 -43.30
CA VAL A 112 -4.95 10.74 -43.78
C VAL A 112 -4.16 10.19 -44.98
N ASN A 113 -3.69 8.95 -44.90
CA ASN A 113 -2.98 8.31 -46.02
C ASN A 113 -3.87 8.11 -47.26
N TYR A 114 -5.17 7.81 -47.08
CA TYR A 114 -6.11 7.72 -48.20
C TYR A 114 -6.39 9.10 -48.80
N THR A 115 -6.55 10.14 -47.98
CA THR A 115 -6.73 11.51 -48.47
C THR A 115 -5.50 12.05 -49.17
N ASP A 116 -4.28 11.75 -48.69
CA ASP A 116 -3.03 12.14 -49.36
C ASP A 116 -2.84 11.39 -50.69
N LYS A 117 -3.19 10.11 -50.74
CA LYS A 117 -3.20 9.33 -52.00
C LYS A 117 -4.24 9.87 -52.97
N ALA A 118 -5.44 10.24 -52.50
CA ALA A 118 -6.48 10.82 -53.33
C ALA A 118 -6.08 12.22 -53.82
N SER A 119 -5.51 13.05 -52.95
CA SER A 119 -5.01 14.39 -53.24
C SER A 119 -3.88 14.36 -54.27
N SER A 120 -2.87 13.52 -54.06
CA SER A 120 -1.76 13.35 -55.03
C SER A 120 -2.22 12.80 -56.38
N LYS A 121 -3.25 11.94 -56.39
CA LYS A 121 -3.87 11.44 -57.63
C LYS A 121 -4.65 12.56 -58.33
N ALA A 122 -5.42 13.36 -57.60
CA ALA A 122 -6.13 14.53 -58.12
C ALA A 122 -5.14 15.58 -58.67
N GLU A 123 -4.04 15.84 -57.98
CA GLU A 123 -3.00 16.78 -58.43
C GLU A 123 -2.33 16.29 -59.72
N LYS A 124 -2.05 14.99 -59.84
CA LYS A 124 -1.55 14.38 -61.09
C LYS A 124 -2.56 14.51 -62.23
N PHE A 125 -3.86 14.27 -61.97
CA PHE A 125 -4.90 14.47 -62.97
C PHE A 125 -5.03 15.93 -63.41
N ILE A 126 -4.94 16.89 -62.48
CA ILE A 126 -4.98 18.32 -62.80
C ILE A 126 -3.74 18.73 -63.61
N LYS A 127 -2.54 18.26 -63.25
CA LYS A 127 -1.31 18.55 -64.01
C LYS A 127 -1.36 17.95 -65.41
N ASN A 128 -1.80 16.70 -65.55
CA ASN A 128 -1.93 16.07 -66.87
C ASN A 128 -3.01 16.74 -67.72
N GLY A 129 -4.17 17.06 -67.14
CA GLY A 129 -5.23 17.79 -67.84
C GLY A 129 -4.82 19.22 -68.25
N LYS A 130 -4.05 19.93 -67.39
CA LYS A 130 -3.44 21.22 -67.78
C LYS A 130 -2.41 21.05 -68.89
N GLY A 131 -1.65 19.95 -68.90
CA GLY A 131 -0.71 19.60 -69.96
C GLY A 131 -1.39 19.40 -71.31
N ASP A 132 -2.48 18.61 -71.35
CA ASP A 132 -3.29 18.40 -72.55
C ASP A 132 -3.93 19.69 -73.07
N VAL A 133 -4.48 20.52 -72.18
CA VAL A 133 -5.06 21.80 -72.56
C VAL A 133 -3.99 22.75 -73.11
N ASN A 134 -2.79 22.79 -72.50
CA ASN A 134 -1.70 23.62 -73.02
C ASN A 134 -1.19 23.12 -74.37
N GLN A 135 -1.13 21.80 -74.57
CA GLN A 135 -0.76 21.18 -75.83
C GLN A 135 -1.78 21.52 -76.92
N TYR A 136 -3.08 21.40 -76.63
CA TYR A 136 -4.17 21.80 -77.53
C TYR A 136 -4.14 23.30 -77.89
N ILE A 137 -3.90 24.18 -76.90
CA ILE A 137 -3.76 25.63 -77.15
C ILE A 137 -2.53 25.93 -78.01
N HIS A 138 -1.40 25.25 -77.78
CA HIS A 138 -0.21 25.40 -78.62
C HIS A 138 -0.42 24.92 -80.06
N GLU A 139 -1.14 23.81 -80.24
CA GLU A 139 -1.48 23.28 -81.55
C GLU A 139 -2.42 24.23 -82.31
N LYS A 140 -3.45 24.76 -81.65
CA LYS A 140 -4.35 25.79 -82.21
C LYS A 140 -3.65 27.11 -82.51
N ARG A 141 -2.65 27.52 -81.72
CA ARG A 141 -1.82 28.71 -82.04
C ARG A 141 -0.91 28.49 -83.24
N LYS A 142 -0.38 27.28 -83.45
CA LYS A 142 0.39 26.93 -84.66
C LYS A 142 -0.51 26.93 -85.91
N GLU A 143 -1.73 26.40 -85.80
CA GLU A 143 -2.71 26.44 -86.90
C GLU A 143 -3.11 27.88 -87.28
N ASN A 144 -3.29 28.77 -86.30
CA ASN A 144 -3.71 30.15 -86.54
C ASN A 144 -2.56 31.13 -86.83
N GLY A 145 -1.31 30.79 -86.48
CA GLY A 145 -0.12 31.60 -86.79
C GLY A 145 0.39 31.47 -88.24
N GLY A 146 -0.15 30.53 -89.01
CA GLY A 146 0.17 30.34 -90.44
C GLY A 146 -0.72 31.11 -91.42
N LYS A 147 -1.76 31.82 -90.93
CA LYS A 147 -2.66 32.63 -91.75
C LYS A 147 -2.55 34.10 -91.37
N ASN A 148 -1.39 34.69 -91.64
CA ASN A 148 -1.21 36.12 -91.83
C ASN A 148 0.16 36.35 -92.50
N LYS A 149 0.19 36.12 -93.81
CA LYS A 149 1.16 36.69 -94.75
C LYS A 149 0.47 36.90 -96.09
#